data_AF-A0A1Z4R567-F1
#
_entry.id   AF-A0A1Z4R567-F1
#
_cell.length_a   1.000
_cell.length_b   1.000
_cell.length_c   1.000
_cell.angle_alpha   90.00
_cell.angle_beta   90.00
_cell.angle_gamma   90.00
#
_symmetry.space_group_name_H-M   'P 1'
#
loop_
_entity.id
_entity.type
_entity.pdbx_description
1 polymer ?
#
loop_
_entity_poly.entity_id
_entity_poly.type
_entity_poly.pdbx_seq_one_letter_code
_entity_poly.pdbx_strand_id
1 'polypeptide(L)'
;MQSPPKQIASLPQYPLVNKQIAAERTGLSAETLKRYRLGGLLQKDIHWIAINSRVIRYNIVLVLDWIQNKDTNPQGHINAIERYLESLPSGWQKPRIRRLSNQTKT
;
A
#
# COMPACT_ATOMS: atom_id res chain seq x y z
N MET A 1 38.50 18.02 14.52
CA MET A 1 37.82 17.13 13.55
C MET A 1 36.43 16.84 14.09
N GLN A 2 35.40 17.60 13.71
CA GLN A 2 34.02 17.24 14.07
C GLN A 2 33.61 15.99 13.30
N SER A 3 33.11 14.97 14.00
CA SER A 3 32.47 13.81 13.40
C SER A 3 31.27 14.26 12.56
N PRO A 4 31.02 13.66 11.38
CA PRO A 4 29.88 14.02 10.56
C PRO A 4 28.58 13.71 11.33
N PRO A 5 27.52 14.55 11.18
CA PRO A 5 26.23 14.25 11.78
C PRO A 5 25.74 12.91 11.25
N LYS A 6 25.34 12.00 12.16
CA LYS A 6 24.67 10.75 11.81
C LYS A 6 23.52 11.09 10.87
N GLN A 7 23.60 10.66 9.61
CA GLN A 7 22.49 10.74 8.67
C GLN A 7 21.32 10.00 9.30
N ILE A 8 20.35 10.75 9.82
CA ILE A 8 19.09 10.18 10.26
C ILE A 8 18.40 9.76 8.97
N ALA A 9 18.51 8.48 8.62
CA ALA A 9 17.87 7.96 7.42
C ALA A 9 16.38 8.33 7.47
N SER A 10 15.96 9.25 6.61
CA SER A 10 14.59 9.73 6.55
C SER A 10 13.70 8.52 6.31
N LEU A 11 12.74 8.29 7.20
CA LEU A 11 11.78 7.20 7.00
C LEU A 11 11.06 7.42 5.66
N PRO A 12 10.86 6.35 4.88
CA PRO A 12 10.11 6.46 3.64
C PRO A 12 8.71 7.01 3.95
N GLN A 13 8.35 8.10 3.27
CA GLN A 13 7.01 8.68 3.38
C GLN A 13 6.08 7.97 2.40
N TYR A 14 4.87 7.67 2.85
CA TYR A 14 3.85 6.98 2.04
C TYR A 14 2.65 7.91 1.79
N PRO A 15 2.78 8.92 0.92
CA PRO A 15 1.73 9.91 0.70
C PRO A 15 0.49 9.29 0.05
N LEU A 16 -0.67 9.63 0.61
CA LEU A 16 -1.99 9.22 0.14
C LEU A 16 -2.58 10.28 -0.80
N VAL A 17 -2.62 9.96 -2.09
CA VAL A 17 -3.02 10.91 -3.14
C VAL A 17 -4.40 10.58 -3.72
N ASN A 18 -5.05 11.57 -4.34
CA ASN A 18 -6.30 11.34 -5.05
C ASN A 18 -6.04 10.65 -6.41
N LYS A 19 -7.12 10.24 -7.11
CA LYS A 19 -7.00 9.51 -8.39
C LYS A 19 -6.33 10.32 -9.51
N GLN A 20 -6.45 11.65 -9.52
CA GLN A 20 -5.87 12.50 -10.57
C GLN A 20 -4.36 12.54 -10.42
N ILE A 21 -3.87 12.85 -9.22
CA ILE A 21 -2.45 12.84 -8.90
C ILE A 21 -1.85 11.45 -9.11
N ALA A 22 -2.58 10.38 -8.73
CA ALA A 22 -2.12 9.01 -8.98
C ALA A 22 -1.95 8.73 -10.48
N ALA A 23 -2.90 9.16 -11.31
CA ALA A 23 -2.84 9.01 -12.76
C ALA A 23 -1.63 9.76 -13.34
N GLU A 24 -1.43 11.01 -12.94
CA GLU A 24 -0.28 11.83 -13.37
C GLU A 24 1.06 11.20 -13.00
N ARG A 25 1.19 10.67 -11.78
CA ARG A 25 2.43 10.08 -11.28
C ARG A 25 2.75 8.72 -11.88
N THR A 26 1.74 7.91 -12.17
CA THR A 26 1.91 6.55 -12.71
C THR A 26 1.95 6.52 -14.24
N GLY A 27 1.50 7.58 -14.92
CA GLY A 27 1.27 7.57 -16.35
C GLY A 27 0.05 6.73 -16.78
N LEU A 28 -0.68 6.14 -15.83
CA LEU A 28 -1.89 5.35 -16.09
C LEU A 28 -3.12 6.26 -16.09
N SER A 29 -4.12 5.94 -16.91
CA SER A 29 -5.40 6.64 -16.83
C SER A 29 -6.12 6.35 -15.50
N ALA A 30 -6.93 7.30 -15.05
CA ALA A 30 -7.73 7.13 -13.84
C ALA A 30 -8.69 5.92 -13.94
N GLU A 31 -9.16 5.60 -15.15
CA GLU A 31 -9.98 4.41 -15.41
C GLU A 31 -9.18 3.11 -15.26
N THR A 32 -7.93 3.08 -15.71
CA THR A 32 -7.05 1.92 -15.50
C THR A 32 -6.73 1.72 -14.02
N LEU A 33 -6.46 2.78 -13.27
CA LEU A 33 -6.29 2.70 -11.81
C LEU A 33 -7.57 2.21 -11.11
N LYS A 34 -8.75 2.62 -11.58
CA LYS A 34 -10.04 2.10 -11.10
C LYS A 34 -10.19 0.61 -11.42
N ARG A 35 -9.84 0.18 -12.63
CA ARG A 35 -9.89 -1.22 -13.07
C ARG A 35 -8.98 -2.09 -12.22
N TYR A 36 -7.73 -1.69 -12.00
CA TYR A 36 -6.79 -2.46 -11.18
C TYR A 36 -7.24 -2.57 -9.72
N ARG A 37 -7.82 -1.51 -9.18
CA ARG A 37 -8.42 -1.51 -7.84
C ARG A 37 -9.60 -2.49 -7.74
N LEU A 38 -10.56 -2.39 -8.66
CA LEU A 38 -11.77 -3.20 -8.64
C LEU A 38 -11.51 -4.66 -9.03
N GLY A 39 -10.48 -4.92 -9.84
CA GLY A 39 -10.05 -6.26 -10.23
C GLY A 39 -9.11 -6.95 -9.24
N GLY A 40 -8.83 -6.33 -8.09
CA GLY A 40 -8.01 -6.94 -7.03
C GLY A 40 -6.49 -6.91 -7.25
N LEU A 41 -6.01 -6.35 -8.37
CA LEU A 41 -4.57 -6.20 -8.64
C LEU A 41 -3.93 -5.21 -7.66
N LEU A 42 -4.65 -4.15 -7.29
CA LEU A 42 -4.25 -3.23 -6.22
C LEU A 42 -5.01 -3.57 -4.93
N GLN A 43 -4.29 -4.12 -3.96
CA GLN A 43 -4.85 -4.53 -2.67
C GLN A 43 -5.29 -3.34 -1.80
N LYS A 44 -6.49 -3.45 -1.20
CA LYS A 44 -7.02 -2.50 -0.21
C LYS A 44 -6.15 -2.47 1.04
N ASP A 45 -6.04 -1.31 1.68
CA ASP A 45 -5.25 -1.03 2.89
C ASP A 45 -3.73 -1.12 2.69
N ILE A 46 -3.29 -1.46 1.47
CA ILE A 46 -1.88 -1.46 1.03
C ILE A 46 -1.70 -0.40 -0.06
N HIS A 47 -2.31 -0.60 -1.23
CA HIS A 47 -2.18 0.27 -2.40
C HIS A 47 -3.18 1.42 -2.40
N TRP A 48 -4.31 1.24 -1.74
CA TRP A 48 -5.35 2.24 -1.65
C TRP A 48 -6.18 2.06 -0.38
N ILE A 49 -6.78 3.15 0.09
CA ILE A 49 -7.73 3.15 1.20
C ILE A 49 -9.02 3.86 0.80
N ALA A 50 -10.12 3.44 1.42
CA ALA A 50 -11.37 4.18 1.40
C ALA A 50 -11.48 5.02 2.67
N ILE A 51 -11.48 6.34 2.54
CA ILE A 51 -11.75 7.25 3.66
C ILE A 51 -13.25 7.18 4.02
N ASN A 52 -14.10 7.04 3.00
CA ASN A 52 -15.52 6.78 3.11
C ASN A 52 -16.01 6.08 1.83
N SER A 53 -17.32 5.91 1.67
CA SER A 53 -17.91 5.23 0.50
C SER A 53 -17.61 5.90 -0.85
N ARG A 54 -17.23 7.19 -0.86
CA ARG A 54 -17.01 7.98 -2.08
C ARG A 54 -15.55 8.41 -2.28
N VAL A 55 -14.77 8.49 -1.20
CA VAL A 55 -13.42 9.05 -1.21
C VAL A 55 -12.38 7.94 -1.11
N ILE A 56 -11.62 7.78 -2.19
CA ILE A 56 -10.54 6.79 -2.32
C ILE A 56 -9.21 7.52 -2.44
N ARG A 57 -8.20 7.04 -1.72
CA ARG A 57 -6.82 7.53 -1.79
C ARG A 57 -5.87 6.39 -2.14
N TYR A 58 -4.86 6.68 -2.95
CA TYR A 58 -3.84 5.73 -3.37
C TYR A 58 -2.53 5.98 -2.63
N ASN A 59 -1.89 4.93 -2.14
CA ASN A 59 -0.52 4.97 -1.65
C ASN A 59 0.41 4.97 -2.87
N ILE A 60 0.85 6.16 -3.28
CA ILE A 60 1.52 6.30 -4.58
C ILE A 60 2.86 5.57 -4.65
N VAL A 61 3.57 5.48 -3.52
CA VAL A 61 4.87 4.80 -3.45
C VAL A 61 4.70 3.32 -3.72
N LEU A 62 3.76 2.65 -3.05
CA LEU A 62 3.51 1.22 -3.26
C LEU A 62 2.87 0.93 -4.62
N VAL A 63 2.05 1.83 -5.17
CA VAL A 63 1.51 1.66 -6.53
C VAL A 63 2.62 1.73 -7.58
N LEU A 64 3.55 2.69 -7.47
CA LEU A 64 4.70 2.78 -8.39
C LEU A 64 5.66 1.61 -8.23
N ASP A 65 5.90 1.18 -7.00
CA ASP A 65 6.72 0.01 -6.72
C ASP A 65 6.09 -1.26 -7.33
N TRP A 66 4.78 -1.46 -7.15
CA TRP A 66 4.05 -2.57 -7.78
C TRP A 66 4.18 -2.53 -9.31
N ILE A 67 3.97 -1.37 -9.94
CA ILE A 67 4.07 -1.23 -11.40
C ILE A 67 5.44 -1.66 -11.92
N GLN A 68 6.51 -1.30 -11.21
CA GLN A 68 7.89 -1.61 -11.61
C GLN A 68 8.26 -3.08 -11.37
N ASN A 69 7.74 -3.67 -10.29
CA ASN A 69 8.22 -4.96 -9.79
C ASN A 69 7.27 -6.13 -10.06
N LYS A 70 6.00 -5.91 -10.41
CA LYS A 70 4.99 -7.00 -10.52
C LYS A 70 5.37 -8.14 -11.48
N ASP A 71 6.07 -7.83 -12.58
CA ASP A 71 6.42 -8.81 -13.61
C ASP A 71 7.84 -9.39 -13.42
N THR A 72 8.75 -8.59 -12.85
CA THR A 72 10.19 -8.88 -12.82
C THR A 72 10.71 -9.26 -11.44
N ASN A 73 10.15 -8.69 -10.37
CA ASN A 73 10.63 -8.89 -9.00
C ASN A 73 9.48 -8.80 -7.98
N PRO A 74 8.52 -9.73 -8.00
CA PRO A 74 7.38 -9.70 -7.08
C PRO A 74 7.82 -9.78 -5.60
N GLN A 75 8.95 -10.43 -5.31
CA GLN A 75 9.50 -10.50 -3.96
C GLN A 75 9.99 -9.14 -3.44
N GLY A 76 10.61 -8.33 -4.31
CA GLY A 76 10.98 -6.96 -3.98
C GLY A 76 9.79 -6.10 -3.57
N HIS A 77 8.67 -6.28 -4.26
CA HIS A 77 7.42 -5.61 -3.92
C HIS A 77 6.86 -6.04 -2.57
N ILE A 78 6.92 -7.34 -2.26
CA ILE A 78 6.50 -7.86 -0.94
C ILE A 78 7.33 -7.22 0.18
N ASN A 79 8.65 -7.14 0.03
CA ASN A 79 9.52 -6.47 1.01
C ASN A 79 9.19 -4.98 1.17
N ALA A 80 8.82 -4.29 0.09
CA ALA A 80 8.39 -2.89 0.16
C ALA A 80 7.09 -2.73 0.96
N ILE A 81 6.15 -3.68 0.82
CA ILE A 81 4.92 -3.72 1.63
C ILE A 81 5.25 -3.96 3.10
N GLU A 82 6.14 -4.91 3.42
CA GLU A 82 6.52 -5.19 4.81
C GLU A 82 7.11 -3.95 5.48
N ARG A 83 8.04 -3.25 4.82
CA ARG A 83 8.61 -1.99 5.33
C ARG A 83 7.57 -0.90 5.52
N TYR A 84 6.58 -0.80 4.63
CA TYR A 84 5.46 0.11 4.79
C TYR A 84 4.67 -0.23 6.05
N LEU A 85 4.32 -1.50 6.25
CA LEU A 85 3.56 -1.95 7.40
C LEU A 85 4.31 -1.77 8.73
N GLU A 86 5.63 -1.97 8.74
CA GLU A 86 6.50 -1.69 9.88
C GLU A 86 6.62 -0.20 10.19
N SER A 87 6.53 0.67 9.17
CA SER A 87 6.59 2.12 9.35
C SER A 87 5.34 2.73 9.97
N LEU A 88 4.22 1.98 10.01
CA LEU A 88 2.97 2.49 10.56
C LEU A 88 3.05 2.59 12.09
N PRO A 89 2.69 3.75 12.69
CA PRO A 89 2.82 3.97 14.13
C PRO A 89 1.95 3.03 14.98
N SER A 90 0.87 2.50 14.40
CA SER A 90 -0.03 1.57 15.10
C SER A 90 0.55 0.15 15.24
N GLY A 91 1.65 -0.17 14.53
CA GLY A 91 2.14 -1.52 14.32
C GLY A 91 1.13 -2.34 13.51
N TRP A 92 1.60 -3.04 12.47
CA TRP A 92 0.68 -3.91 11.72
C TRP A 92 0.27 -5.12 12.57
N GLN A 93 -0.99 -5.13 13.03
CA GLN A 93 -1.59 -6.35 13.55
C GLN A 93 -2.15 -7.15 12.38
N LYS A 94 -1.44 -8.23 12.01
CA LYS A 94 -1.92 -9.24 11.06
C LYS A 94 -3.38 -9.56 11.42
N PRO A 95 -4.34 -9.40 10.50
CA PRO A 95 -5.75 -9.57 10.83
C PRO A 95 -5.94 -10.95 11.44
N ARG A 96 -6.36 -10.95 12.71
CA ARG A 96 -6.65 -12.16 13.46
C ARG A 96 -7.84 -12.81 12.76
N ILE A 97 -7.60 -13.81 11.91
CA ILE A 97 -8.65 -14.60 11.29
C ILE A 97 -9.44 -15.23 12.45
N ARG A 98 -10.59 -14.64 12.79
CA ARG A 98 -11.54 -15.28 13.71
C ARG A 98 -12.06 -16.49 12.94
N ARG A 99 -11.54 -17.68 13.27
CA ARG A 99 -12.19 -18.95 12.87
C ARG A 99 -13.65 -18.83 13.31
N LEU A 100 -14.58 -18.74 12.36
CA LEU A 100 -15.99 -18.94 12.65
C LEU A 100 -16.08 -20.39 13.14
N SER A 101 -16.22 -20.56 14.46
CA SER A 101 -16.65 -21.83 15.03
C SER A 101 -18.11 -21.99 14.66
N ASN A 102 -18.40 -22.85 13.67
CA ASN A 102 -19.74 -23.30 13.38
C ASN A 102 -20.33 -23.92 14.65
N GLN A 103 -21.33 -23.27 15.24
CA GLN A 103 -22.21 -23.92 16.19
C GLN A 103 -23.16 -24.82 15.41
N THR A 104 -22.84 -26.11 15.32
CA THR A 104 -23.86 -27.15 15.20
C THR A 104 -24.48 -27.34 16.58
N LYS A 105 -25.76 -27.01 16.71
CA LYS A 105 -26.56 -27.46 17.85
C LYS A 105 -27.72 -28.30 17.29
N THR A 106 -27.67 -29.57 17.69
CA THR A 106 -28.67 -30.64 17.64
C THR A 106 -30.08 -30.18 17.94
#